data_AF-A0A255ELD2-F1
#
_entry.id   AF-A0A255ELD2-F1
#
_cell.length_a   1.000
_cell.length_b   1.000
_cell.length_c   1.000
_cell.angle_alpha   90.00
_cell.angle_beta   90.00
_cell.angle_gamma   90.00
#
_symmetry.space_group_name_H-M   'P 1'
#
loop_
_entity.id
_entity.type
_entity.pdbx_description
1 polymer ?
#
loop_
_entity_poly.entity_id
_entity_poly.type
_entity_poly.pdbx_seq_one_letter_code
_entity_poly.pdbx_strand_id
1 'polypeptide(L)'
;MAAGALVAAVGASACAPAGSPQPGATTPATTPTPSPVASATPQAVDLTRPGKARDVLEQLQAAAGSNRIVQVEVTRWTAKIQILRGNDVIAWQWDRGVIDTVVSDVEYVGQAVFTLDDFELDDLGSLFRQAKLVSQSGNEQQLQVVDYNRGTVMMTVATEPESTSVFFHPDGTIVPEVDTADPESVALTLDEVVGDTDNVQLIEIQTTGIQADLPAGPDTVIRRTRLGRIPLLEAQRTESLDQRAFDPDLIDPEVIADLVATHEGTPLTISQEAGDRRPRIRVSGLTGTTVYTLNGEELPQG
;
A
#
# COMPACT_ATOMS: atom_id res chain seq x y z
N MET A 1 -18.88 -1.68 46.47
CA MET A 1 -20.19 -1.37 47.06
C MET A 1 -21.24 -1.55 45.98
N ALA A 2 -22.34 -2.26 46.32
CA ALA A 2 -23.67 -2.35 45.67
C ALA A 2 -23.73 -2.50 44.12
N ALA A 3 -24.13 -3.67 43.58
CA ALA A 3 -25.52 -4.12 43.33
C ALA A 3 -26.16 -3.42 42.09
N GLY A 4 -26.86 -4.09 41.18
CA GLY A 4 -27.42 -5.43 41.20
C GLY A 4 -27.99 -5.89 39.85
N ALA A 5 -28.41 -7.15 39.85
CA ALA A 5 -29.03 -7.90 38.76
C ALA A 5 -30.49 -7.49 38.52
N LEU A 6 -31.00 -7.73 37.30
CA LEU A 6 -32.44 -7.77 37.04
C LEU A 6 -32.83 -9.08 36.34
N VAL A 7 -33.75 -9.78 37.00
CA VAL A 7 -34.24 -11.13 36.77
C VAL A 7 -35.48 -11.08 35.87
N ALA A 8 -35.62 -12.08 35.00
CA ALA A 8 -36.78 -12.31 34.15
C ALA A 8 -37.84 -13.23 34.80
N ALA A 9 -39.09 -13.00 34.36
CA ALA A 9 -40.25 -13.90 34.32
C ALA A 9 -40.89 -14.41 35.63
N VAL A 10 -42.22 -14.26 35.77
CA VAL A 10 -43.25 -15.32 35.92
C VAL A 10 -44.63 -14.69 35.62
N GLY A 11 -45.50 -15.41 34.91
CA GLY A 11 -46.86 -14.99 34.54
C GLY A 11 -47.97 -15.32 35.55
N ALA A 12 -49.22 -15.03 35.18
CA ALA A 12 -50.41 -15.68 35.74
C ALA A 12 -51.64 -15.46 34.83
N SER A 13 -52.32 -16.57 34.54
CA SER A 13 -53.62 -16.68 33.86
C SER A 13 -54.78 -16.45 34.86
N ALA A 14 -55.92 -15.92 34.40
CA ALA A 14 -57.24 -16.14 35.02
C ALA A 14 -58.39 -15.92 34.02
N CYS A 15 -59.52 -16.57 34.29
CA CYS A 15 -60.56 -17.04 33.36
C CYS A 15 -61.92 -16.31 33.50
N ALA A 16 -62.69 -16.24 32.40
CA ALA A 16 -64.17 -16.31 32.24
C ALA A 16 -65.10 -15.16 32.76
N PRO A 17 -66.39 -15.00 32.29
CA PRO A 17 -67.25 -15.92 31.51
C PRO A 17 -68.04 -15.33 30.31
N ALA A 18 -68.90 -16.19 29.72
CA ALA A 18 -69.59 -16.14 28.43
C ALA A 18 -70.95 -15.39 28.36
N GLY A 19 -71.42 -15.09 27.13
CA GLY A 19 -72.82 -14.74 26.83
C GLY A 19 -73.14 -14.38 25.35
N SER A 20 -73.48 -15.40 24.54
CA SER A 20 -74.50 -15.55 23.45
C SER A 20 -74.90 -14.44 22.42
N PRO A 21 -75.49 -14.81 21.25
CA PRO A 21 -75.24 -14.19 19.93
C PRO A 21 -76.40 -13.37 19.32
N GLN A 22 -76.12 -12.57 18.28
CA GLN A 22 -77.10 -12.17 17.25
C GLN A 22 -76.42 -11.83 15.90
N PRO A 23 -77.02 -12.16 14.73
CA PRO A 23 -76.39 -12.07 13.41
C PRO A 23 -76.77 -10.82 12.62
N GLY A 24 -75.90 -10.39 11.69
CA GLY A 24 -76.27 -9.47 10.62
C GLY A 24 -75.13 -8.73 9.93
N ALA A 25 -75.04 -8.96 8.62
CA ALA A 25 -74.64 -8.01 7.56
C ALA A 25 -73.15 -7.80 7.19
N THR A 26 -72.86 -8.35 5.99
CA THR A 26 -72.17 -7.72 4.85
C THR A 26 -70.71 -7.27 4.97
N THR A 27 -69.88 -8.02 4.23
CA THR A 27 -68.56 -7.74 3.65
C THR A 27 -68.23 -6.27 3.38
N PRO A 28 -67.01 -5.86 3.76
CA PRO A 28 -66.16 -5.06 2.89
C PRO A 28 -64.87 -5.81 2.51
N ALA A 29 -64.45 -5.64 1.27
CA ALA A 29 -63.28 -6.26 0.66
C ALA A 29 -62.00 -6.03 1.48
N THR A 30 -61.29 -7.11 1.78
CA THR A 30 -59.96 -7.10 2.39
C THR A 30 -58.93 -6.58 1.39
N THR A 31 -58.32 -5.46 1.74
CA THR A 31 -57.05 -4.93 1.23
C THR A 31 -56.01 -6.05 1.09
N PRO A 32 -55.21 -6.10 0.00
CA PRO A 32 -54.13 -7.08 -0.10
C PRO A 32 -53.07 -6.76 0.96
N THR A 33 -52.87 -7.69 1.89
CA THR A 33 -51.73 -7.72 2.80
C THR A 33 -50.45 -7.76 1.96
N PRO A 34 -49.48 -6.84 2.15
CA PRO A 34 -48.18 -6.98 1.51
C PRO A 34 -47.53 -8.27 2.02
N SER A 35 -47.25 -9.20 1.10
CA SER A 35 -46.43 -10.37 1.41
C SER A 35 -45.06 -9.89 1.92
N PRO A 36 -44.51 -10.50 3.01
CA PRO A 36 -43.17 -10.16 3.44
C PRO A 36 -42.20 -10.43 2.29
N VAL A 37 -41.48 -9.37 1.91
CA VAL A 37 -40.37 -9.44 0.96
C VAL A 37 -39.38 -10.46 1.50
N ALA A 38 -39.00 -11.44 0.67
CA ALA A 38 -38.02 -12.45 1.02
C ALA A 38 -36.78 -11.76 1.64
N SER A 39 -36.45 -12.10 2.88
CA SER A 39 -35.17 -11.71 3.48
C SER A 39 -34.07 -12.27 2.59
N ALA A 40 -33.42 -11.42 1.82
CA ALA A 40 -32.26 -11.80 1.03
C ALA A 40 -31.24 -12.40 2.00
N THR A 41 -30.95 -13.68 1.86
CA THR A 41 -29.86 -14.30 2.61
C THR A 41 -28.57 -13.64 2.12
N PRO A 42 -27.69 -13.14 3.01
CA PRO A 42 -26.41 -12.57 2.60
C PRO A 42 -25.68 -13.57 1.70
N GLN A 43 -25.38 -13.16 0.46
CA GLN A 43 -24.66 -14.02 -0.47
C GLN A 43 -23.17 -13.87 -0.20
N ALA A 44 -22.51 -14.97 0.13
CA ALA A 44 -21.04 -15.04 0.16
C ALA A 44 -20.52 -14.88 -1.29
N VAL A 45 -20.07 -13.67 -1.63
CA VAL A 45 -19.40 -13.37 -2.89
C VAL A 45 -17.91 -13.64 -2.75
N ASP A 46 -17.32 -14.31 -3.74
CA ASP A 46 -15.88 -14.48 -3.85
C ASP A 46 -15.27 -13.19 -4.41
N LEU A 47 -14.52 -12.45 -3.58
CA LEU A 47 -13.95 -11.16 -3.92
C LEU A 47 -12.77 -11.27 -4.89
N THR A 48 -12.23 -12.47 -5.11
CA THR A 48 -11.17 -12.70 -6.11
C THR A 48 -11.70 -12.79 -7.54
N ARG A 49 -13.02 -12.74 -7.73
CA ARG A 49 -13.61 -12.62 -9.07
C ARG A 49 -13.45 -11.20 -9.59
N PRO A 50 -13.18 -11.01 -10.89
CA PRO A 50 -13.09 -9.69 -11.49
C PRO A 50 -14.30 -8.80 -11.16
N GLY A 51 -14.02 -7.56 -10.77
CA GLY A 51 -14.94 -6.51 -10.33
C GLY A 51 -15.48 -6.67 -8.92
N LYS A 52 -15.35 -7.82 -8.25
CA LYS A 52 -16.08 -8.08 -6.99
C LYS A 52 -15.48 -7.43 -5.76
N ALA A 53 -14.16 -7.34 -5.67
CA ALA A 53 -13.52 -6.54 -4.63
C ALA A 53 -13.92 -5.07 -4.78
N ARG A 54 -13.76 -4.51 -5.98
CA ARG A 54 -14.15 -3.14 -6.33
C ARG A 54 -15.61 -2.82 -5.98
N ASP A 55 -16.56 -3.63 -6.46
CA ASP A 55 -18.00 -3.49 -6.18
C ASP A 55 -18.30 -3.39 -4.66
N VAL A 56 -17.59 -4.19 -3.84
CA VAL A 56 -17.80 -4.23 -2.39
C VAL A 56 -17.14 -3.03 -1.70
N LEU A 57 -15.93 -2.64 -2.12
CA LEU A 57 -15.25 -1.47 -1.57
C LEU A 57 -16.03 -0.19 -1.86
N GLU A 58 -16.66 -0.07 -3.04
CA GLU A 58 -17.53 1.07 -3.36
C GLU A 58 -18.80 1.09 -2.50
N GLN A 59 -19.39 -0.07 -2.18
CA GLN A 59 -20.51 -0.15 -1.23
C GLN A 59 -20.09 0.29 0.17
N LEU A 60 -18.91 -0.13 0.63
CA LEU A 60 -18.36 0.32 1.91
C LEU A 60 -18.13 1.83 1.91
N GLN A 61 -17.55 2.38 0.84
CA GLN A 61 -17.31 3.81 0.68
C GLN A 61 -18.63 4.60 0.70
N ALA A 62 -19.66 4.11 0.01
CA ALA A 62 -20.99 4.71 0.00
C ALA A 62 -21.66 4.68 1.38
N ALA A 63 -21.57 3.56 2.10
CA ALA A 63 -22.07 3.44 3.46
C ALA A 63 -21.34 4.37 4.44
N ALA A 64 -20.02 4.51 4.26
CA ALA A 64 -19.18 5.36 5.07
C ALA A 64 -19.38 6.88 4.78
N GLY A 65 -19.89 7.22 3.60
CA GLY A 65 -20.19 8.60 3.20
C GLY A 65 -18.95 9.49 3.04
N SER A 66 -17.79 8.90 2.76
CA SER A 66 -16.51 9.60 2.57
C SER A 66 -15.67 8.83 1.55
N ASN A 67 -14.98 9.55 0.67
CA ASN A 67 -13.98 8.99 -0.24
C ASN A 67 -12.53 9.15 0.28
N ARG A 68 -12.38 9.63 1.52
CA ARG A 68 -11.07 9.83 2.16
C ARG A 68 -10.65 8.56 2.89
N ILE A 69 -9.98 7.66 2.18
CA ILE A 69 -9.56 6.35 2.70
C ILE A 69 -8.13 6.44 3.24
N VAL A 70 -7.89 5.81 4.39
CA VAL A 70 -6.57 5.71 5.04
C VAL A 70 -6.01 4.29 4.93
N GLN A 71 -6.89 3.29 4.88
CA GLN A 71 -6.50 1.89 4.74
C GLN A 71 -7.59 1.07 4.08
N VAL A 72 -7.18 0.12 3.23
CA VAL A 72 -8.02 -0.94 2.68
C VAL A 72 -7.40 -2.29 3.06
N GLU A 73 -8.24 -3.24 3.43
CA GLU A 73 -7.86 -4.65 3.57
C GLU A 73 -8.88 -5.53 2.86
N VAL A 74 -8.42 -6.49 2.05
CA VAL A 74 -9.30 -7.40 1.33
C VAL A 74 -8.75 -8.82 1.36
N THR A 75 -9.58 -9.76 1.79
CA THR A 75 -9.34 -11.19 1.64
C THR A 75 -10.25 -11.75 0.55
N ARG A 76 -10.22 -13.07 0.33
CA ARG A 76 -11.19 -13.71 -0.56
C ARG A 76 -12.65 -13.48 -0.16
N TRP A 77 -12.95 -13.29 1.12
CA TRP A 77 -14.32 -13.33 1.66
C TRP A 77 -14.72 -12.12 2.49
N THR A 78 -13.80 -11.20 2.75
CA THR A 78 -14.02 -10.02 3.59
C THR A 78 -13.32 -8.81 2.98
N ALA A 79 -13.89 -7.64 3.20
CA ALA A 79 -13.28 -6.36 2.86
C ALA A 79 -13.44 -5.39 4.03
N LYS A 80 -12.45 -4.56 4.27
CA LYS A 80 -12.47 -3.53 5.31
C LYS A 80 -11.89 -2.26 4.72
N ILE A 81 -12.55 -1.13 4.95
CA ILE A 81 -11.99 0.19 4.68
C ILE A 81 -11.93 0.97 5.98
N GLN A 82 -10.91 1.81 6.11
CA GLN A 82 -10.83 2.80 7.16
C GLN A 82 -10.87 4.18 6.51
N ILE A 83 -11.86 4.98 6.90
CA ILE A 83 -12.07 6.32 6.35
C ILE A 83 -11.74 7.39 7.37
N LEU A 84 -11.21 8.50 6.89
CA LEU A 84 -10.99 9.70 7.69
C LEU A 84 -12.25 10.57 7.70
N ARG A 85 -12.75 10.89 8.89
CA ARG A 85 -13.85 11.85 9.10
C ARG A 85 -13.40 12.90 10.13
N GLY A 86 -13.10 14.11 9.65
CA GLY A 86 -12.44 15.09 10.50
C GLY A 86 -11.02 14.62 10.84
N ASN A 87 -10.77 14.34 12.13
CA ASN A 87 -9.51 13.77 12.62
C ASN A 87 -9.68 12.34 13.16
N ASP A 88 -10.87 11.75 13.01
CA ASP A 88 -11.20 10.41 13.49
C ASP A 88 -11.16 9.39 12.34
N VAL A 89 -10.62 8.21 12.62
CA VAL A 89 -10.62 7.06 11.68
C VAL A 89 -11.79 6.15 12.02
N ILE A 90 -12.66 5.89 11.05
CA ILE A 90 -13.83 5.01 11.21
C ILE A 90 -13.67 3.81 10.28
N ALA A 91 -13.74 2.61 10.85
CA ALA A 91 -13.63 1.38 10.10
C ALA A 91 -15.01 0.83 9.70
N TRP A 92 -15.14 0.48 8.43
CA TRP A 92 -16.30 -0.20 7.86
C TRP A 92 -15.86 -1.54 7.29
N GLN A 93 -16.61 -2.58 7.60
CA GLN A 93 -16.30 -3.94 7.17
C GLN A 93 -17.49 -4.52 6.41
N TRP A 94 -17.15 -5.22 5.33
CA TRP A 94 -18.03 -6.15 4.64
C TRP A 94 -17.60 -7.58 4.98
N ASP A 95 -18.51 -8.38 5.50
CA ASP A 95 -18.33 -9.83 5.69
C ASP A 95 -19.52 -10.57 5.10
N ARG A 96 -19.27 -11.30 4.00
CA ARG A 96 -20.24 -12.20 3.34
C ARG A 96 -21.63 -11.59 3.12
N GLY A 97 -21.69 -10.33 2.72
CA GLY A 97 -22.92 -9.63 2.37
C GLY A 97 -23.46 -8.71 3.47
N VAL A 98 -22.83 -8.67 4.64
CA VAL A 98 -23.20 -7.78 5.74
C VAL A 98 -22.19 -6.64 5.82
N ILE A 99 -22.69 -5.39 5.86
CA ILE A 99 -21.88 -4.19 6.06
C ILE A 99 -22.14 -3.69 7.48
N ASP A 100 -21.08 -3.52 8.25
CA ASP A 100 -21.13 -2.98 9.61
C ASP A 100 -19.93 -2.07 9.90
N THR A 101 -20.08 -1.22 10.91
CA THR A 101 -18.96 -0.47 11.49
C THR A 101 -18.23 -1.33 12.50
N VAL A 102 -16.90 -1.32 12.45
CA VAL A 102 -16.03 -2.01 13.43
C VAL A 102 -15.14 -1.00 14.15
N VAL A 103 -14.57 -1.41 15.28
CA VAL A 103 -13.62 -0.57 16.01
C VAL A 103 -12.35 -0.42 15.17
N SER A 104 -11.94 0.82 14.90
CA SER A 104 -10.65 1.11 14.29
C SER A 104 -9.56 1.01 15.36
N ASP A 105 -8.51 0.27 15.06
CA ASP A 105 -7.25 0.23 15.81
C ASP A 105 -6.23 1.25 15.29
N VAL A 106 -6.56 1.96 14.21
CA VAL A 106 -5.72 2.98 13.59
C VAL A 106 -6.10 4.37 14.09
N GLU A 107 -5.10 5.13 14.51
CA GLU A 107 -5.20 6.56 14.84
C GLU A 107 -4.62 7.39 13.68
N TYR A 108 -5.31 8.48 13.31
CA TYR A 108 -4.82 9.36 12.25
C TYR A 108 -3.70 10.26 12.76
N VAL A 109 -2.47 9.97 12.33
CA VAL A 109 -1.26 10.72 12.68
C VAL A 109 -0.67 11.49 11.50
N GLY A 110 -1.50 11.82 10.50
CA GLY A 110 -1.07 12.47 9.26
C GLY A 110 -0.65 11.50 8.15
N GLN A 111 -1.18 10.28 8.19
CA GLN A 111 -1.04 9.30 7.10
C GLN A 111 -1.61 9.87 5.80
N ALA A 112 -1.10 9.43 4.65
CA ALA A 112 -1.72 9.74 3.38
C ALA A 112 -3.16 9.26 3.31
N VAL A 113 -3.98 10.06 2.62
CA VAL A 113 -5.37 9.77 2.32
C VAL A 113 -5.48 9.57 0.82
N PHE A 114 -6.15 8.50 0.42
CA PHE A 114 -6.32 8.12 -0.98
C PHE A 114 -7.79 7.79 -1.29
N THR A 115 -8.05 7.50 -2.55
CA THR A 115 -9.34 7.03 -3.09
C THR A 115 -9.16 5.67 -3.74
N LEU A 116 -10.26 4.93 -3.94
CA LEU A 116 -10.16 3.62 -4.59
C LEU A 116 -9.66 3.71 -6.04
N ASP A 117 -9.91 4.84 -6.73
CA ASP A 117 -9.50 5.07 -8.12
C ASP A 117 -7.99 5.23 -8.29
N ASP A 118 -7.26 5.46 -7.19
CA ASP A 118 -5.81 5.56 -7.21
C ASP A 118 -5.15 4.18 -7.39
N PHE A 119 -5.92 3.07 -7.29
CA PHE A 119 -5.40 1.70 -7.24
C PHE A 119 -6.16 0.71 -8.15
N GLU A 120 -5.42 -0.21 -8.76
CA GLU A 120 -5.94 -1.33 -9.53
C GLU A 120 -6.53 -2.40 -8.60
N LEU A 121 -7.85 -2.30 -8.40
CA LEU A 121 -8.62 -3.16 -7.49
C LEU A 121 -9.69 -3.99 -8.24
N ASP A 122 -9.68 -3.98 -9.58
CA ASP A 122 -10.70 -4.63 -10.38
C ASP A 122 -10.46 -6.15 -10.47
N ASP A 123 -9.20 -6.62 -10.47
CA ASP A 123 -8.89 -8.05 -10.41
C ASP A 123 -7.98 -8.40 -9.23
N LEU A 124 -8.55 -8.40 -8.01
CA LEU A 124 -7.90 -8.91 -6.80
C LEU A 124 -7.34 -10.34 -7.00
N GLY A 125 -8.05 -11.18 -7.76
CA GLY A 125 -7.59 -12.52 -8.07
C GLY A 125 -6.29 -12.53 -8.86
N SER A 126 -6.06 -11.56 -9.74
CA SER A 126 -4.79 -11.37 -10.46
C SER A 126 -3.66 -11.01 -9.51
N LEU A 127 -3.87 -10.03 -8.62
CA LEU A 127 -2.88 -9.65 -7.60
C LEU A 127 -2.49 -10.85 -6.73
N PHE A 128 -3.46 -11.64 -6.29
CA PHE A 128 -3.23 -12.84 -5.49
C PHE A 128 -2.46 -13.92 -6.25
N ARG A 129 -2.78 -14.16 -7.54
CA ARG A 129 -2.02 -15.10 -8.38
C ARG A 129 -0.58 -14.65 -8.57
N GLN A 130 -0.36 -13.37 -8.84
CA GLN A 130 0.96 -12.78 -9.00
C GLN A 130 1.78 -12.87 -7.70
N ALA A 131 1.18 -12.50 -6.57
CA ALA A 131 1.81 -12.60 -5.26
C ALA A 131 2.22 -14.04 -4.94
N LYS A 132 1.36 -15.03 -5.25
CA LYS A 132 1.66 -16.44 -5.05
C LYS A 132 2.87 -16.93 -5.85
N LEU A 133 3.07 -16.42 -7.06
CA LEU A 133 4.24 -16.77 -7.87
C LEU A 133 5.54 -16.26 -7.24
N VAL A 134 5.49 -15.07 -6.64
CA VAL A 134 6.65 -14.42 -6.02
C VAL A 134 6.93 -14.98 -4.62
N SER A 135 5.91 -15.06 -3.75
CA SER A 135 6.04 -15.53 -2.37
C SER A 135 6.13 -17.06 -2.27
N GLN A 136 5.82 -17.77 -3.35
CA GLN A 136 5.66 -19.23 -3.40
C GLN A 136 4.54 -19.76 -2.48
N SER A 137 3.65 -18.87 -2.02
CA SER A 137 2.55 -19.16 -1.10
C SER A 137 1.24 -18.57 -1.57
N GLY A 138 0.15 -19.32 -1.43
CA GLY A 138 -1.21 -18.86 -1.77
C GLY A 138 -2.21 -19.02 -0.63
N ASN A 139 -1.73 -19.28 0.58
CA ASN A 139 -2.58 -19.54 1.74
C ASN A 139 -3.02 -18.22 2.36
N GLU A 140 -4.32 -18.11 2.65
CA GLU A 140 -4.90 -16.99 3.41
C GLU A 140 -4.39 -15.62 2.97
N GLN A 141 -4.41 -15.39 1.65
CA GLN A 141 -3.95 -14.14 1.06
C GLN A 141 -4.81 -12.95 1.48
N GLN A 142 -4.14 -11.86 1.83
CA GLN A 142 -4.76 -10.58 2.14
C GLN A 142 -4.05 -9.46 1.38
N LEU A 143 -4.83 -8.67 0.65
CA LEU A 143 -4.42 -7.37 0.11
C LEU A 143 -4.52 -6.32 1.23
N GLN A 144 -3.54 -5.44 1.30
CA GLN A 144 -3.62 -4.18 2.04
C GLN A 144 -3.25 -3.01 1.13
N VAL A 145 -3.92 -1.87 1.31
CA VAL A 145 -3.55 -0.59 0.72
C VAL A 145 -3.45 0.42 1.85
N VAL A 146 -2.25 0.94 2.11
CA VAL A 146 -1.97 1.78 3.28
C VAL A 146 -0.79 2.70 3.01
N ASP A 147 -0.72 3.83 3.72
CA ASP A 147 0.49 4.65 3.78
C ASP A 147 1.67 3.83 4.31
N TYR A 148 2.61 3.52 3.42
CA TYR A 148 3.76 2.69 3.68
C TYR A 148 4.96 3.53 4.11
N ASN A 149 5.17 4.68 3.46
CA ASN A 149 6.29 5.55 3.77
C ASN A 149 5.99 7.02 3.48
N ARG A 150 5.78 7.79 4.55
CA ARG A 150 5.70 9.26 4.57
C ARG A 150 4.77 9.83 3.50
N GLY A 151 3.61 9.22 3.33
CA GLY A 151 2.59 9.63 2.38
C GLY A 151 2.59 8.83 1.08
N THR A 152 3.54 7.92 0.90
CA THR A 152 3.53 6.95 -0.20
C THR A 152 2.63 5.79 0.17
N VAL A 153 1.48 5.70 -0.48
CA VAL A 153 0.51 4.61 -0.29
C VAL A 153 0.87 3.45 -1.21
N MET A 154 0.97 2.24 -0.64
CA MET A 154 1.36 1.03 -1.38
C MET A 154 0.28 -0.04 -1.30
N MET A 155 0.19 -0.85 -2.35
CA MET A 155 -0.55 -2.11 -2.33
C MET A 155 0.39 -3.26 -1.95
N THR A 156 -0.03 -4.08 -1.00
CA THR A 156 0.73 -5.26 -0.55
C THR A 156 -0.16 -6.48 -0.46
N VAL A 157 0.35 -7.63 -0.89
CA VAL A 157 -0.29 -8.92 -0.63
C VAL A 157 0.60 -9.73 0.28
N ALA A 158 0.07 -10.13 1.42
CA ALA A 158 0.71 -11.05 2.35
C ALA A 158 -0.05 -12.38 2.41
N THR A 159 0.63 -13.44 2.85
CA THR A 159 0.07 -14.77 3.10
C THR A 159 0.19 -15.15 4.57
N GLU A 160 -0.70 -16.00 5.05
CA GLU A 160 -0.62 -16.59 6.38
C GLU A 160 -0.56 -18.12 6.29
N PRO A 161 0.27 -18.81 7.10
CA PRO A 161 1.23 -18.26 8.07
C PRO A 161 2.54 -17.74 7.45
N GLU A 162 2.74 -17.91 6.14
CA GLU A 162 3.98 -17.54 5.44
C GLU A 162 4.01 -16.03 5.13
N SER A 163 4.62 -15.20 5.97
CA SER A 163 4.45 -13.75 5.95
C SER A 163 5.26 -12.96 4.89
N THR A 164 5.62 -13.56 3.75
CA THR A 164 6.34 -12.81 2.70
C THR A 164 5.38 -11.84 2.02
N SER A 165 5.60 -10.54 2.24
CA SER A 165 4.81 -9.47 1.59
C SER A 165 5.32 -9.23 0.17
N VAL A 166 4.39 -9.20 -0.79
CA VAL A 166 4.65 -8.83 -2.17
C VAL A 166 4.08 -7.44 -2.40
N PHE A 167 4.92 -6.52 -2.88
CA PHE A 167 4.54 -5.14 -3.13
C PHE A 167 4.11 -4.95 -4.58
N PHE A 168 3.10 -4.10 -4.77
CA PHE A 168 2.58 -3.73 -6.07
C PHE A 168 2.55 -2.21 -6.19
N HIS A 169 2.88 -1.70 -7.38
CA HIS A 169 2.60 -0.31 -7.75
C HIS A 169 1.08 -0.09 -7.82
N PRO A 170 0.62 1.17 -7.80
CA PRO A 170 -0.81 1.47 -7.81
C PRO A 170 -1.56 0.90 -9.01
N ASP A 171 -0.90 0.70 -10.16
CA ASP A 171 -1.45 0.08 -11.36
C ASP A 171 -1.57 -1.46 -11.30
N GLY A 172 -1.20 -2.07 -10.18
CA GLY A 172 -1.28 -3.51 -9.97
C GLY A 172 -0.10 -4.31 -10.54
N THR A 173 0.94 -3.63 -11.04
CA THR A 173 2.21 -4.28 -11.41
C THR A 173 3.06 -4.58 -10.18
N ILE A 174 3.81 -5.69 -10.19
CA ILE A 174 4.69 -6.06 -9.08
C ILE A 174 5.88 -5.10 -9.04
N VAL A 175 6.24 -4.64 -7.83
CA VAL A 175 7.51 -3.95 -7.59
C VAL A 175 8.66 -4.90 -7.92
N PRO A 176 9.46 -4.62 -8.98
CA PRO A 176 10.45 -5.57 -9.48
C PRO A 176 11.61 -5.73 -8.49
N GLU A 177 12.40 -6.78 -8.67
CA GLU A 177 13.66 -6.90 -7.96
C GLU A 177 14.70 -5.99 -8.62
N VAL A 178 15.39 -5.18 -7.82
CA VAL A 178 16.50 -4.37 -8.34
C VAL A 178 17.70 -5.26 -8.61
N ASP A 179 18.13 -5.27 -9.87
CA ASP A 179 19.40 -5.81 -10.34
C ASP A 179 20.26 -4.65 -10.85
N THR A 180 21.37 -4.34 -10.18
CA THR A 180 22.24 -3.23 -10.61
C THR A 180 23.28 -3.64 -11.65
N ALA A 181 23.29 -4.91 -12.08
CA ALA A 181 24.08 -5.38 -13.21
C ALA A 181 23.28 -5.40 -14.54
N ASP A 182 21.98 -5.10 -14.49
CA ASP A 182 21.12 -4.95 -15.67
C ASP A 182 20.86 -3.45 -15.96
N PRO A 183 21.25 -2.93 -17.14
CA PRO A 183 21.06 -1.52 -17.48
C PRO A 183 19.59 -1.06 -17.42
N GLU A 184 18.63 -1.90 -17.79
CA GLU A 184 17.20 -1.55 -17.74
C GLU A 184 16.72 -1.36 -16.30
N SER A 185 17.09 -2.30 -15.41
CA SER A 185 16.84 -2.20 -13.97
C SER A 185 17.56 -1.01 -13.33
N VAL A 186 18.80 -0.69 -13.72
CA VAL A 186 19.49 0.53 -13.26
C VAL A 186 18.74 1.77 -13.68
N ALA A 187 18.32 1.87 -14.94
CA ALA A 187 17.57 3.03 -15.46
C ALA A 187 16.27 3.24 -14.69
N LEU A 188 15.47 2.18 -14.53
CA LEU A 188 14.21 2.23 -13.79
C LEU A 188 14.42 2.58 -12.32
N THR A 189 15.43 1.99 -11.68
CA THR A 189 15.71 2.26 -10.26
C THR A 189 16.23 3.69 -10.05
N LEU A 190 17.06 4.20 -10.97
CA LEU A 190 17.51 5.60 -10.95
C LEU A 190 16.34 6.56 -11.11
N ASP A 191 15.45 6.32 -12.07
CA ASP A 191 14.23 7.11 -12.27
C ASP A 191 13.37 7.14 -10.99
N GLU A 192 13.17 6.00 -10.33
CA GLU A 192 12.42 5.93 -9.07
C GLU A 192 13.08 6.75 -7.93
N VAL A 193 14.39 6.58 -7.70
CA VAL A 193 15.08 7.26 -6.59
C VAL A 193 15.33 8.74 -6.85
N VAL A 194 15.53 9.13 -8.09
CA VAL A 194 15.72 10.54 -8.47
C VAL A 194 14.37 11.24 -8.53
N GLY A 195 13.36 10.65 -9.17
CA GLY A 195 12.08 11.30 -9.44
C GLY A 195 12.25 12.52 -10.36
N ASP A 196 11.37 13.52 -10.23
CA ASP A 196 11.34 14.70 -11.10
C ASP A 196 12.40 15.78 -10.78
N THR A 197 13.50 15.43 -10.08
CA THR A 197 14.52 16.42 -9.68
C THR A 197 15.67 16.51 -10.68
N ASP A 198 16.04 17.74 -11.06
CA ASP A 198 17.23 17.99 -11.86
C ASP A 198 18.53 18.04 -11.02
N ASN A 199 18.44 17.77 -9.70
CA ASN A 199 19.55 17.96 -8.78
C ASN A 199 19.64 16.82 -7.76
N VAL A 200 20.77 16.11 -7.79
CA VAL A 200 21.17 15.10 -6.80
C VAL A 200 22.56 15.44 -6.25
N GLN A 201 22.80 15.21 -4.96
CA GLN A 201 24.11 15.48 -4.33
C GLN A 201 25.00 14.24 -4.28
N LEU A 202 24.40 13.08 -4.05
CA LEU A 202 25.09 11.80 -3.89
C LEU A 202 24.20 10.67 -4.38
N ILE A 203 24.78 9.73 -5.12
CA ILE A 203 24.16 8.44 -5.41
C ILE A 203 25.07 7.32 -4.92
N GLU A 204 24.50 6.39 -4.16
CA GLU A 204 25.17 5.17 -3.69
C GLU A 204 24.53 3.97 -4.40
N ILE A 205 25.35 3.13 -5.04
CA ILE A 205 24.91 1.95 -5.78
C ILE A 205 25.54 0.72 -5.14
N GLN A 206 24.68 -0.24 -4.81
CA GLN A 206 25.04 -1.56 -4.28
C GLN A 206 24.47 -2.64 -5.21
N THR A 207 24.88 -3.90 -5.05
CA THR A 207 24.40 -5.00 -5.91
C THR A 207 22.87 -5.13 -5.95
N THR A 208 22.19 -4.79 -4.86
CA THR A 208 20.74 -4.99 -4.73
C THR A 208 19.96 -3.69 -4.62
N GLY A 209 20.55 -2.54 -4.94
CA GLY A 209 19.81 -1.29 -4.91
C GLY A 209 20.61 -0.01 -5.09
N ILE A 210 19.85 1.07 -5.18
CA ILE A 210 20.36 2.42 -5.40
C ILE A 210 19.77 3.34 -4.32
N GLN A 211 20.58 4.28 -3.84
CA GLN A 211 20.17 5.34 -2.95
C GLN A 211 20.60 6.68 -3.53
N ALA A 212 19.76 7.70 -3.40
CA ALA A 212 20.04 9.06 -3.85
C ALA A 212 19.75 10.05 -2.72
N ASP A 213 20.68 10.98 -2.51
CA ASP A 213 20.52 12.10 -1.58
C ASP A 213 20.17 13.37 -2.36
N LEU A 214 18.95 13.83 -2.14
CA LEU A 214 18.38 14.99 -2.81
C LEU A 214 18.43 16.22 -1.91
N PRO A 215 18.81 17.40 -2.44
CA PRO A 215 18.77 18.63 -1.67
C PRO A 215 17.32 19.04 -1.37
N ALA A 216 16.99 19.24 -0.09
CA ALA A 216 15.65 19.65 0.37
C ALA A 216 15.67 20.95 1.20
N GLY A 217 16.83 21.59 1.32
CA GLY A 217 17.05 22.82 2.06
C GLY A 217 18.55 23.06 2.29
N PRO A 218 18.95 24.18 2.93
CA PRO A 218 20.35 24.50 3.18
C PRO A 218 21.06 23.45 4.06
N ASP A 219 20.35 22.86 5.01
CA ASP A 219 20.86 21.84 5.94
C ASP A 219 19.89 20.64 6.00
N THR A 220 19.30 20.29 4.86
CA THR A 220 18.32 19.21 4.79
C THR A 220 18.47 18.44 3.50
N VAL A 221 18.57 17.13 3.64
CA VAL A 221 18.63 16.16 2.55
C VAL A 221 17.47 15.19 2.69
N ILE A 222 16.88 14.80 1.56
CA ILE A 222 15.98 13.65 1.49
C ILE A 222 16.76 12.52 0.85
N ARG A 223 17.01 11.46 1.62
CA ARG A 223 17.53 10.20 1.08
C ARG A 223 16.37 9.38 0.54
N ARG A 224 16.43 9.05 -0.74
CA ARG A 224 15.53 8.11 -1.41
C ARG A 224 16.28 6.80 -1.64
N THR A 225 15.63 5.66 -1.46
CA THR A 225 16.29 4.35 -1.42
C THR A 225 15.42 3.29 -2.04
N ARG A 226 15.94 2.57 -3.02
CA ARG A 226 15.25 1.47 -3.69
C ARG A 226 16.11 0.21 -3.67
N LEU A 227 15.66 -0.79 -2.90
CA LEU A 227 16.41 -2.02 -2.59
C LEU A 227 15.58 -3.29 -2.82
N GLY A 228 16.13 -4.28 -3.52
CA GLY A 228 15.51 -5.58 -3.76
C GLY A 228 14.07 -5.43 -4.28
N ARG A 229 13.10 -6.06 -3.62
CA ARG A 229 11.65 -5.96 -3.95
C ARG A 229 10.87 -4.99 -3.05
N ILE A 230 11.57 -4.08 -2.36
CA ILE A 230 10.97 -3.15 -1.39
C ILE A 230 10.65 -1.82 -2.09
N PRO A 231 9.45 -1.24 -1.97
CA PRO A 231 9.12 0.04 -2.59
C PRO A 231 10.11 1.14 -2.21
N LEU A 232 10.10 2.21 -2.98
CA LEU A 232 10.91 3.38 -2.70
C LEU A 232 10.74 3.85 -1.24
N LEU A 233 11.86 4.03 -0.55
CA LEU A 233 11.90 4.54 0.81
C LEU A 233 12.46 5.95 0.85
N GLU A 234 11.82 6.84 1.60
CA GLU A 234 12.29 8.20 1.85
C GLU A 234 12.62 8.45 3.33
N ALA A 235 13.75 9.09 3.57
CA ALA A 235 14.16 9.55 4.89
C ALA A 235 14.73 10.96 4.80
N GLN A 236 14.18 11.89 5.59
CA GLN A 236 14.73 13.23 5.72
C GLN A 236 15.79 13.26 6.81
N ARG A 237 16.89 13.95 6.52
CA ARG A 237 18.00 14.14 7.45
C ARG A 237 18.35 15.61 7.54
N THR A 238 18.58 16.08 8.76
CA THR A 238 19.14 17.41 9.02
C THR A 238 20.65 17.27 8.97
N GLU A 239 21.18 17.33 7.75
CA GLU A 239 22.59 17.25 7.45
C GLU A 239 22.90 18.14 6.25
N SER A 240 24.15 18.57 6.15
CA SER A 240 24.67 19.34 5.02
C SER A 240 25.75 18.49 4.37
N LEU A 241 25.56 18.15 3.10
CA LEU A 241 26.53 17.40 2.32
C LEU A 241 27.53 18.37 1.67
N ASP A 242 28.82 18.02 1.74
CA ASP A 242 29.89 18.81 1.10
C ASP A 242 29.93 18.63 -0.43
N GLN A 243 29.21 17.62 -0.95
CA GLN A 243 29.09 17.35 -2.37
C GLN A 243 28.23 18.41 -3.07
N ARG A 244 28.66 18.84 -4.25
CA ARG A 244 27.84 19.73 -5.09
C ARG A 244 26.72 18.93 -5.73
N ALA A 245 25.55 19.56 -5.84
CA ALA A 245 24.48 19.02 -6.65
C ALA A 245 24.90 18.93 -8.12
N PHE A 246 24.48 17.88 -8.80
CA PHE A 246 24.67 17.64 -10.21
C PHE A 246 23.39 17.08 -10.83
N ASP A 247 23.32 17.17 -12.16
CA ASP A 247 22.21 16.69 -12.97
C ASP A 247 22.26 15.15 -13.10
N PRO A 248 21.23 14.42 -12.64
CA PRO A 248 21.18 12.96 -12.71
C PRO A 248 21.11 12.43 -14.15
N ASP A 249 20.62 13.21 -15.12
CA ASP A 249 20.54 12.81 -16.54
C ASP A 249 21.92 12.62 -17.19
N LEU A 250 22.98 13.03 -16.50
CA LEU A 250 24.36 12.77 -16.92
C LEU A 250 24.79 11.31 -16.72
N ILE A 251 24.03 10.52 -15.95
CA ILE A 251 24.37 9.13 -15.62
C ILE A 251 23.90 8.22 -16.73
N ASP A 252 24.81 7.44 -17.29
CA ASP A 252 24.50 6.39 -18.24
C ASP A 252 24.28 5.05 -17.51
N PRO A 253 23.06 4.47 -17.54
CA PRO A 253 22.77 3.18 -16.90
C PRO A 253 23.66 2.03 -17.40
N GLU A 254 24.08 2.04 -18.67
CA GLU A 254 24.95 0.99 -19.22
C GLU A 254 26.33 1.04 -18.55
N VAL A 255 26.90 2.24 -18.37
CA VAL A 255 28.18 2.44 -17.69
C VAL A 255 28.12 1.97 -16.24
N ILE A 256 27.00 2.24 -15.55
CA ILE A 256 26.82 1.80 -14.17
C ILE A 256 26.75 0.28 -14.08
N ALA A 257 25.94 -0.37 -14.92
CA ALA A 257 25.81 -1.81 -14.95
C ALA A 257 27.16 -2.50 -15.24
N ASP A 258 27.91 -1.99 -16.21
CA ASP A 258 29.25 -2.49 -16.55
C ASP A 258 30.24 -2.35 -15.38
N LEU A 259 30.21 -1.21 -14.67
CA LEU A 259 31.09 -1.00 -13.53
C LEU A 259 30.71 -1.85 -12.32
N VAL A 260 29.41 -2.07 -12.07
CA VAL A 260 28.91 -3.01 -11.04
C VAL A 260 29.38 -4.43 -11.35
N ALA A 261 29.22 -4.88 -12.59
CA ALA A 261 29.68 -6.20 -13.03
C ALA A 261 31.20 -6.35 -12.97
N THR A 262 31.95 -5.27 -13.25
CA THR A 262 33.42 -5.28 -13.17
C THR A 262 33.93 -5.32 -11.73
N HIS A 263 33.20 -4.72 -10.79
CA HIS A 263 33.60 -4.58 -9.38
C HIS A 263 32.63 -5.30 -8.44
N GLU A 264 32.25 -6.53 -8.78
CA GLU A 264 31.24 -7.30 -8.03
C GLU A 264 31.44 -7.22 -6.52
N GLY A 265 30.34 -6.95 -5.81
CA GLY A 265 30.33 -6.84 -4.35
C GLY A 265 30.98 -5.56 -3.77
N THR A 266 31.47 -4.65 -4.63
CA THR A 266 32.02 -3.36 -4.20
C THR A 266 31.01 -2.24 -4.51
N PRO A 267 30.65 -1.40 -3.53
CA PRO A 267 29.72 -0.31 -3.77
C PRO A 267 30.35 0.79 -4.65
N LEU A 268 29.51 1.42 -5.45
CA LEU A 268 29.85 2.59 -6.25
C LEU A 268 29.22 3.82 -5.64
N THR A 269 29.88 4.96 -5.83
CA THR A 269 29.37 6.25 -5.39
C THR A 269 29.52 7.25 -6.52
N ILE A 270 28.44 7.97 -6.85
CA ILE A 270 28.46 9.05 -7.83
C ILE A 270 28.29 10.36 -7.08
N SER A 271 29.27 11.24 -7.22
CA SER A 271 29.26 12.55 -6.57
C SER A 271 30.16 13.55 -7.28
N GLN A 272 29.87 14.83 -7.07
CA GLN A 272 30.75 15.93 -7.45
C GLN A 272 31.40 16.55 -6.21
N GLU A 273 32.65 16.17 -5.94
CA GLU A 273 33.40 16.67 -4.78
C GLU A 273 33.93 18.11 -4.98
N ALA A 274 34.33 18.73 -3.87
CA ALA A 274 34.97 20.03 -3.87
C ALA A 274 36.31 20.01 -4.63
N GLY A 275 36.29 20.49 -5.86
CA GLY A 275 37.46 20.52 -6.77
C GLY A 275 37.18 19.84 -8.11
N ASP A 276 36.16 18.98 -8.15
CA ASP A 276 35.73 18.35 -9.38
C ASP A 276 34.97 19.33 -10.28
N ARG A 277 35.31 19.31 -11.58
CA ARG A 277 34.59 20.07 -12.61
C ARG A 277 33.30 19.39 -13.07
N ARG A 278 33.20 18.07 -12.87
CA ARG A 278 32.07 17.21 -13.23
C ARG A 278 31.91 16.11 -12.18
N PRO A 279 30.70 15.57 -11.96
CA PRO A 279 30.51 14.36 -11.17
C PRO A 279 31.39 13.20 -11.65
N ARG A 280 31.75 12.32 -10.72
CA ARG A 280 32.61 11.15 -10.95
C ARG A 280 32.05 9.94 -10.24
N ILE A 281 32.34 8.76 -10.78
CA ILE A 281 32.02 7.48 -10.17
C ILE A 281 33.25 7.04 -9.36
N ARG A 282 33.04 6.66 -8.10
CA ARG A 282 34.09 6.19 -7.19
C ARG A 282 33.74 4.78 -6.76
N VAL A 283 34.70 3.87 -6.90
CA VAL A 283 34.58 2.48 -6.46
C VAL A 283 35.54 2.28 -5.30
N SER A 284 35.02 2.12 -4.09
CA SER A 284 35.83 2.03 -2.86
C SER A 284 35.98 0.58 -2.43
N GLY A 285 37.06 -0.06 -2.86
CA GLY A 285 37.42 -1.43 -2.51
C GLY A 285 38.38 -1.51 -1.33
N LEU A 286 38.76 -2.75 -0.96
CA LEU A 286 39.70 -3.01 0.14
C LEU A 286 41.11 -2.44 -0.11
N THR A 287 41.50 -2.28 -1.38
CA THR A 287 42.84 -1.87 -1.80
C THR A 287 42.96 -0.38 -2.10
N GLY A 288 41.86 0.37 -2.02
CA GLY A 288 41.80 1.80 -2.33
C GLY A 288 40.55 2.18 -3.11
N THR A 289 40.50 3.44 -3.55
CA THR A 289 39.41 3.98 -4.36
C THR A 289 39.86 4.15 -5.79
N THR A 290 39.15 3.53 -6.73
CA THR A 290 39.31 3.80 -8.16
C THR A 290 38.28 4.84 -8.58
N VAL A 291 38.66 5.77 -9.44
CA VAL A 291 37.81 6.88 -9.86
C VAL A 291 37.60 6.83 -11.37
N TYR A 292 36.36 6.94 -11.80
CA TYR A 292 35.95 6.94 -13.20
C TYR A 292 35.22 8.23 -13.56
N THR A 293 35.29 8.60 -14.83
CA THR A 293 34.35 9.57 -15.41
C THR A 293 32.95 8.96 -15.51
N LEU A 294 31.92 9.79 -15.75
CA LEU A 294 30.56 9.27 -16.00
C LEU A 294 30.43 8.44 -17.28
N ASN A 295 31.42 8.49 -18.18
CA ASN A 295 31.46 7.66 -19.38
C ASN A 295 32.21 6.34 -19.16
N GLY A 296 32.59 6.01 -17.92
CA GLY A 296 33.29 4.76 -17.57
C GLY A 296 34.81 4.79 -17.78
N GLU A 297 35.39 5.91 -18.19
CA GLU A 297 36.86 6.02 -18.32
C GLU A 297 37.54 6.14 -16.95
N GLU A 298 38.46 5.23 -16.63
CA GLU A 298 39.28 5.28 -15.41
C GLU A 298 40.21 6.49 -15.42
N LEU A 299 40.25 7.21 -14.30
CA LEU A 299 41.16 8.34 -14.08
C LEU A 299 42.41 7.88 -13.33
N PRO A 300 43.60 8.33 -13.73
CA PRO A 300 44.84 7.99 -13.04
C PRO A 300 44.80 8.47 -11.58
N GLN A 301 45.27 7.63 -10.67
CA GLN A 301 45.46 8.02 -9.27
C GLN A 301 46.56 9.10 -9.20
N GLY A 302 46.21 10.25 -8.63
CA GLY A 302 47.10 11.41 -8.46
C GLY A 302 48.06 11.27 -7.29
#